data_AF-J0L813-F1
#
_entry.id   AF-J0L813-F1
#
_cell.length_a   1.000
_cell.length_b   1.000
_cell.length_c   1.000
_cell.angle_alpha   90.00
_cell.angle_beta   90.00
_cell.angle_gamma   90.00
#
_symmetry.space_group_name_H-M   'P 1'
#
loop_
_entity.id
_entity.type
_entity.pdbx_description
1 polymer ?
#
loop_
_entity_poly.entity_id
_entity_poly.type
_entity_poly.pdbx_seq_one_letter_code
_entity_poly.pdbx_strand_id
1 'polypeptide(L)'
;IRIAADGESTRLLGVFIGNGLDQQAPWEPMMDSIRRILSGWSMRSLTLTGKSVVARSIVSGKTQYLGMVQGMPKSVQKEVSGLVQDFIWPEGRRKATVSAAMLCAQFEDG
;
A
#
# COMPACT_ATOMS: atom_id res chain seq x y z
N ILE A 1 11.33 -18.59 -27.38
CA ILE A 1 10.60 -17.37 -26.95
C ILE A 1 9.12 -17.71 -27.02
N ARG A 2 8.41 -17.84 -25.89
CA ARG A 2 6.96 -18.06 -25.87
C ARG A 2 6.29 -16.70 -25.67
N ILE A 3 5.45 -16.31 -26.61
CA ILE A 3 4.60 -15.12 -26.52
C ILE A 3 3.25 -15.63 -26.01
N ALA A 4 2.77 -15.11 -24.88
CA ALA A 4 1.49 -15.53 -24.30
C ALA A 4 0.35 -15.18 -25.26
N ALA A 5 -0.60 -16.11 -25.43
CA ALA A 5 -1.80 -15.88 -26.24
C ALA A 5 -2.80 -14.97 -25.50
N ASP A 6 -3.69 -14.30 -26.23
CA ASP A 6 -4.75 -13.48 -25.64
C ASP A 6 -5.57 -14.28 -24.62
N GLY A 7 -5.60 -13.82 -23.37
CA GLY A 7 -6.28 -14.46 -22.24
C GLY A 7 -5.40 -15.31 -21.32
N GLU A 8 -4.12 -15.56 -21.65
CA GLU A 8 -3.19 -16.25 -20.74
C GLU A 8 -2.39 -15.26 -19.88
N SER A 9 -2.51 -15.39 -18.56
CA SER A 9 -1.69 -14.64 -17.61
C SER A 9 -0.33 -15.31 -17.45
N THR A 10 0.75 -14.65 -17.90
CA THR A 10 2.11 -15.11 -17.59
C THR A 10 2.61 -14.34 -16.37
N ARG A 11 2.88 -15.06 -15.27
CA ARG A 11 3.47 -14.50 -14.05
C ARG A 11 4.96 -14.27 -14.28
N LEU A 12 5.36 -13.01 -14.46
CA LEU A 12 6.77 -12.62 -14.58
C LEU A 12 7.18 -11.83 -13.34
N LEU A 13 8.09 -12.36 -12.54
CA LEU A 13 8.64 -11.69 -11.34
C LEU A 13 7.58 -11.17 -10.34
N GLY A 14 6.41 -11.80 -10.28
CA GLY A 14 5.30 -11.39 -9.41
C GLY A 14 4.28 -10.44 -10.05
N VAL A 15 4.50 -10.02 -11.30
CA VAL A 15 3.55 -9.26 -12.12
C VAL A 15 2.78 -10.23 -13.02
N PHE A 16 1.46 -10.09 -13.09
CA PHE A 16 0.66 -10.83 -14.06
C PHE A 16 0.56 -10.00 -15.34
N ILE A 17 1.16 -10.50 -16.44
CA ILE A 17 1.09 -9.88 -17.75
C ILE A 17 0.14 -10.72 -18.61
N GLY A 18 -0.95 -10.14 -19.09
CA GLY A 18 -1.93 -10.77 -19.99
C GLY A 18 -3.02 -9.79 -20.42
N ASN A 19 -3.53 -9.97 -21.64
CA ASN A 19 -4.53 -9.09 -22.24
C ASN A 19 -5.91 -9.33 -21.57
N GLY A 20 -6.56 -8.27 -21.07
CA GLY A 20 -7.88 -8.36 -20.41
C GLY A 20 -7.88 -8.72 -18.92
N LEU A 21 -6.73 -8.68 -18.24
CA LEU A 21 -6.64 -9.01 -16.82
C LEU A 21 -6.95 -7.82 -15.91
N ASP A 22 -7.58 -8.13 -14.78
CA ASP A 22 -7.88 -7.17 -13.72
C ASP A 22 -6.58 -6.56 -13.18
N GLN A 23 -6.39 -5.26 -13.43
CA GLN A 23 -5.20 -4.51 -13.01
C GLN A 23 -5.00 -4.52 -11.49
N GLN A 24 -5.98 -4.98 -10.70
CA GLN A 24 -5.89 -5.14 -9.24
C GLN A 24 -5.27 -6.47 -8.80
N ALA A 25 -5.40 -7.55 -9.59
CA ALA A 25 -4.92 -8.88 -9.21
C ALA A 25 -3.41 -8.96 -8.85
N PRO A 26 -2.50 -8.19 -9.49
CA PRO A 26 -1.09 -8.16 -9.08
C PRO A 26 -0.84 -7.45 -7.75
N TRP A 27 -1.75 -6.58 -7.31
CA TRP A 27 -1.60 -5.77 -6.10
C TRP A 27 -2.12 -6.46 -4.84
N GLU A 28 -3.10 -7.35 -4.97
CA GLU A 28 -3.63 -8.18 -3.88
C GLU A 28 -2.55 -8.79 -2.96
N PRO A 29 -1.57 -9.57 -3.47
CA PRO A 29 -0.54 -10.16 -2.59
C PRO A 29 0.36 -9.11 -1.93
N MET A 30 0.53 -7.94 -2.55
CA MET A 30 1.23 -6.83 -1.92
C MET A 30 0.39 -6.23 -0.78
N MET A 31 -0.89 -5.98 -1.02
CA MET A 31 -1.79 -5.39 -0.03
C MET A 31 -1.96 -6.29 1.18
N ASP A 32 -2.07 -7.60 0.98
CA ASP A 32 -2.06 -8.59 2.08
C ASP A 32 -0.75 -8.56 2.88
N SER A 33 0.39 -8.44 2.18
CA SER A 33 1.69 -8.30 2.86
C SER A 33 1.75 -7.03 3.70
N ILE A 34 1.28 -5.89 3.17
CA ILE A 34 1.20 -4.61 3.90
C ILE A 34 0.29 -4.77 5.12
N ARG A 35 -0.92 -5.32 4.95
CA ARG A 35 -1.90 -5.54 6.02
C ARG A 35 -1.30 -6.37 7.15
N ARG A 36 -0.68 -7.51 6.83
CA ARG A 36 -0.06 -8.39 7.84
C ARG A 36 1.06 -7.70 8.62
N ILE A 37 1.91 -6.92 7.95
CA ILE A 37 2.98 -6.19 8.61
C ILE A 37 2.39 -5.12 9.53
N LEU A 38 1.45 -4.30 9.02
CA LEU A 38 0.79 -3.26 9.82
C LEU A 38 0.05 -3.83 11.04
N SER A 39 -0.62 -4.98 10.92
CA SER A 39 -1.24 -5.68 12.05
C SER A 39 -0.22 -6.15 13.09
N GLY A 40 0.98 -6.58 12.69
CA GLY A 40 2.05 -6.92 13.62
C GLY A 40 2.60 -5.70 14.37
N TRP A 41 2.68 -4.55 13.69
CA TRP A 41 3.10 -3.30 14.30
C TRP A 41 2.01 -2.65 15.16
N SER A 42 0.72 -2.88 14.87
CA SER A 42 -0.38 -2.31 15.66
C SER A 42 -0.48 -2.90 17.06
N MET A 43 0.05 -4.12 17.26
CA MET A 43 0.21 -4.73 18.59
C MET A 43 1.25 -4.03 19.47
N ARG A 44 2.14 -3.21 18.88
CA ARG A 44 3.16 -2.46 19.61
C ARG A 44 2.63 -1.05 19.91
N SER A 45 2.86 -0.56 21.13
CA SER A 45 2.50 0.81 21.51
C SER A 45 3.48 1.81 20.88
N LEU A 46 3.18 2.26 19.66
CA LEU A 46 3.94 3.29 18.95
C LEU A 46 3.30 4.68 19.12
N THR A 47 4.15 5.70 19.18
CA THR A 47 3.74 7.11 19.09
C THR A 47 3.15 7.40 17.70
N LEU A 48 2.36 8.48 17.59
CA LEU A 48 1.73 8.87 16.31
C LEU A 48 2.76 9.07 15.18
N THR A 49 3.87 9.74 15.50
CA THR A 49 5.02 9.92 14.58
C THR A 49 5.71 8.60 14.25
N GLY A 50 5.85 7.70 15.23
CA GLY A 50 6.40 6.36 14.97
C GLY A 50 5.53 5.58 13.99
N LYS A 51 4.20 5.65 14.15
CA LYS A 51 3.26 5.00 13.23
C LYS A 51 3.36 5.57 11.81
N SER A 52 3.48 6.89 11.64
CA SER A 52 3.59 7.47 10.30
C SER A 52 4.87 7.07 9.58
N VAL A 53 6.00 7.04 10.29
CA VAL A 53 7.28 6.58 9.74
C VAL A 53 7.21 5.11 9.32
N VAL A 54 6.66 4.25 10.18
CA VAL A 54 6.50 2.81 9.89
C VAL A 54 5.58 2.60 8.68
N ALA A 55 4.41 3.24 8.68
CA ALA A 55 3.45 3.12 7.58
C ALA A 55 4.07 3.57 6.26
N ARG A 56 4.73 4.74 6.23
CA ARG A 56 5.41 5.27 5.04
C ARG A 56 6.49 4.31 4.57
N SER A 57 7.37 3.85 5.47
CA SER A 57 8.48 2.96 5.10
C SER A 57 8.00 1.64 4.48
N ILE A 58 6.96 1.04 5.04
CA ILE A 58 6.40 -0.23 4.52
C ILE A 58 5.73 0.00 3.18
N VAL A 59 4.87 1.02 3.09
CA VAL A 59 4.12 1.32 1.86
C VAL A 59 5.08 1.65 0.74
N SER A 60 5.99 2.62 0.93
CA SER A 60 6.96 3.00 -0.09
C SER A 60 7.82 1.82 -0.54
N GLY A 61 8.34 1.01 0.39
CA GLY A 61 9.18 -0.14 0.04
C GLY A 61 8.45 -1.23 -0.77
N LYS A 62 7.15 -1.42 -0.51
CA LYS A 62 6.33 -2.44 -1.20
C LYS A 62 5.79 -1.93 -2.54
N THR A 63 5.33 -0.68 -2.61
CA THR A 63 4.69 -0.13 -3.81
C THR A 63 5.69 0.35 -4.86
N GLN A 64 6.93 0.70 -4.49
CA GLN A 64 7.90 1.29 -5.42
C GLN A 64 8.20 0.42 -6.64
N TYR A 65 8.44 -0.89 -6.46
CA TYR A 65 8.78 -1.76 -7.58
C TYR A 65 7.59 -1.98 -8.54
N LEU A 66 6.44 -2.41 -8.02
CA LEU A 66 5.25 -2.64 -8.85
C LEU A 66 4.70 -1.32 -9.43
N GLY A 67 4.79 -0.21 -8.71
CA GLY A 67 4.44 1.12 -9.22
C GLY A 67 5.28 1.54 -10.42
N MET A 68 6.56 1.18 -10.44
CA MET A 68 7.47 1.47 -11.55
C MET A 68 7.24 0.57 -12.78
N VAL A 69 6.83 -0.68 -12.57
CA VAL A 69 6.67 -1.68 -13.66
C VAL A 69 5.31 -1.60 -14.36
N GLN A 70 4.22 -1.37 -13.62
CA GLN A 70 2.85 -1.43 -14.16
C GLN A 70 2.03 -0.16 -13.92
N GLY A 71 2.58 0.83 -13.21
CA GLY A 71 1.84 2.02 -12.76
C GLY A 71 0.87 1.69 -11.63
N MET A 72 0.64 2.63 -10.72
CA MET A 72 -0.29 2.42 -9.60
C MET A 72 -1.71 2.89 -9.96
N PRO A 73 -2.70 1.98 -10.06
CA PRO A 73 -4.07 2.39 -10.29
C PRO A 73 -4.65 3.13 -9.09
N LYS A 74 -5.56 4.07 -9.34
CA LYS A 74 -6.18 4.91 -8.29
C LYS A 74 -6.95 4.08 -7.25
N SER A 75 -7.50 2.93 -7.63
CA SER A 75 -8.19 2.02 -6.70
C SER A 75 -7.25 1.50 -5.62
N VAL A 76 -6.07 1.01 -6.04
CA VAL A 76 -5.02 0.52 -5.14
C VAL A 76 -4.49 1.64 -4.25
N GLN A 77 -4.28 2.83 -4.80
CA GLN A 77 -3.85 3.99 -4.01
C GLN A 77 -4.86 4.32 -2.89
N LYS A 78 -6.17 4.26 -3.20
CA LYS A 78 -7.23 4.49 -2.23
C LYS A 78 -7.23 3.42 -1.13
N GLU A 79 -7.05 2.16 -1.50
CA GLU A 79 -7.05 1.06 -0.55
C GLU A 79 -5.83 1.07 0.38
N VAL A 80 -4.64 1.33 -0.18
CA VAL A 80 -3.41 1.53 0.60
C VAL A 80 -3.58 2.72 1.56
N SER A 81 -4.20 3.81 1.12
CA SER A 81 -4.50 4.96 1.98
C SER A 81 -5.45 4.59 3.12
N GLY A 82 -6.43 3.73 2.88
CA GLY A 82 -7.32 3.18 3.90
C GLY A 82 -6.56 2.37 4.96
N LEU A 83 -5.71 1.44 4.53
CA LEU A 83 -4.89 0.63 5.45
C LEU A 83 -3.99 1.49 6.35
N VAL A 84 -3.43 2.57 5.81
CA VAL A 84 -2.61 3.52 6.58
C VAL A 84 -3.47 4.29 7.59
N GLN A 85 -4.66 4.74 7.18
CA GLN A 85 -5.59 5.43 8.09
C GLN A 85 -6.02 4.52 9.24
N ASP A 86 -6.38 3.27 8.97
CA ASP A 86 -6.78 2.29 9.98
C ASP A 86 -5.64 1.97 10.96
N PHE A 87 -4.40 1.93 10.47
CA PHE A 87 -3.22 1.72 11.30
C PHE A 87 -2.91 2.90 12.23
N ILE A 88 -3.02 4.12 11.70
CA ILE A 88 -2.74 5.35 12.45
C ILE A 88 -3.87 5.61 13.47
N TRP A 89 -5.13 5.51 13.02
CA TRP A 89 -6.36 5.73 13.80
C TRP A 89 -7.19 4.44 13.94
N PRO A 90 -6.77 3.49 14.78
CA PRO A 90 -7.60 2.34 15.10
C PRO A 90 -8.93 2.81 15.72
N GLU A 91 -10.02 2.12 15.38
CA GLU A 91 -11.38 2.47 15.82
C GLU A 91 -11.43 2.68 17.34
N GLY A 92 -11.86 3.88 17.76
CA GLY A 92 -11.82 4.33 19.15
C GLY A 92 -11.14 5.70 19.34
N ARG A 93 -10.28 6.14 18.41
CA ARG A 93 -9.70 7.50 18.38
C ARG A 93 -10.21 8.37 17.22
N ARG A 94 -11.50 8.26 16.89
CA ARG A 94 -12.17 8.99 15.78
C ARG A 94 -12.13 10.52 15.89
N LYS A 95 -11.77 11.09 17.04
CA LYS A 95 -11.39 12.51 17.14
C LYS A 95 -9.89 12.63 16.91
N ALA A 96 -9.47 12.59 15.65
CA ALA A 96 -8.10 12.88 15.26
C ALA A 96 -7.78 14.34 15.65
N THR A 97 -6.89 14.54 16.63
CA THR A 97 -6.39 15.88 17.02
C THR A 97 -5.52 16.50 15.91
N VAL A 98 -5.00 15.68 15.00
CA VAL A 98 -4.17 16.11 13.86
C VAL A 98 -4.74 15.46 12.61
N SER A 99 -5.03 16.26 11.57
CA SER A 99 -5.53 15.73 10.30
C SER A 99 -4.43 14.96 9.57
N ALA A 100 -4.81 13.92 8.81
CA ALA A 100 -3.86 13.17 7.98
C ALA A 100 -3.06 14.08 7.03
N ALA A 101 -3.69 15.16 6.55
CA ALA A 101 -3.06 16.20 5.74
C ALA A 101 -1.95 16.94 6.50
N MET A 102 -2.17 17.31 7.77
CA MET A 102 -1.14 17.96 8.60
C MET A 102 0.06 17.05 8.82
N LEU A 103 -0.18 15.74 8.98
CA LEU A 103 0.86 14.75 9.20
C LEU A 103 1.71 14.52 7.93
N CYS A 104 1.11 14.66 6.75
CA CYS A 104 1.86 14.64 5.48
C CYS A 104 2.67 15.95 5.29
N ALA A 105 2.07 17.11 5.58
CA ALA A 105 2.70 18.41 5.41
C ALA A 105 3.96 18.62 6.28
N GLN A 106 3.98 18.07 7.50
CA GLN A 106 5.13 18.17 8.42
C GLN A 106 6.47 17.62 7.89
N PHE A 107 6.46 16.89 6.78
CA PHE A 107 7.66 16.31 6.18
C PHE A 107 8.02 16.90 4.81
N GLU A 108 7.19 17.77 4.23
CA GLU A 108 7.50 18.47 2.97
C GLU A 108 8.29 19.77 3.22
N ASP A 109 8.18 20.36 4.42
CA ASP A 109 8.85 21.61 4.81
C ASP A 109 10.23 21.40 5.49
N GLY A 110 10.87 20.23 5.31
CA GLY A 110 12.14 19.85 5.97
C GLY A 110 13.34 19.76 5.03
#